data_AF-A0A9X0B6A0-F1
#
_entry.id   AF-A0A9X0B6A0-F1
#
_cell.length_a   1.000
_cell.length_b   1.000
_cell.length_c   1.000
_cell.angle_alpha   90.00
_cell.angle_beta   90.00
_cell.angle_gamma   90.00
#
_symmetry.space_group_name_H-M   'P 1'
#
loop_
_entity.id
_entity.type
_entity.pdbx_description
1 polymer ?
#
loop_
_entity_poly.entity_id
_entity_poly.type
_entity_poly.pdbx_seq_one_letter_code
_entity_poly.pdbx_strand_id
1 'polypeptide(L)'
;MIPIFFALGLYNGTATLPTDHIQSAAQADGYSAAWTVPFAARAYIEMMKCSGSAEPLVRVLVNDRVVPLHGCNADKLGRCRRSDFVKALSFARSGGDWASCYTS
;
A
#
# COMPACT_ATOMS: atom_id res chain seq x y z
N MET A 1 1.97 -9.43 -7.90
CA MET A 1 1.22 -8.62 -6.91
C MET A 1 2.15 -7.94 -5.91
N ILE A 2 3.11 -8.63 -5.28
CA ILE A 2 4.02 -8.04 -4.28
C ILE A 2 4.69 -6.72 -4.72
N PRO A 3 5.40 -6.63 -5.88
CA PRO A 3 6.04 -5.37 -6.26
C PRO A 3 5.05 -4.20 -6.43
N ILE A 4 3.83 -4.49 -6.89
CA ILE A 4 2.77 -3.48 -7.04
C ILE A 4 2.32 -2.96 -5.67
N PHE A 5 2.14 -3.83 -4.67
CA PHE A 5 1.73 -3.40 -3.33
C PHE A 5 2.79 -2.53 -2.63
N PHE A 6 4.07 -2.88 -2.78
CA PHE A 6 5.16 -2.05 -2.27
C PHE A 6 5.32 -0.75 -3.05
N ALA A 7 5.18 -0.75 -4.38
CA ALA A 7 5.22 0.47 -5.18
C ALA A 7 4.03 1.42 -4.90
N LEU A 8 2.88 0.87 -4.48
CA LEU A 8 1.73 1.64 -3.97
C LEU A 8 1.93 2.14 -2.52
N GLY A 9 3.02 1.76 -1.87
CA GLY A 9 3.34 2.15 -0.49
C GLY A 9 2.48 1.47 0.59
N LEU A 10 1.75 0.40 0.25
CA LEU A 10 0.78 -0.23 1.17
C LEU A 10 1.42 -0.89 2.40
N TYR A 11 2.73 -1.17 2.33
CA TYR A 11 3.50 -1.80 3.40
C TYR A 11 4.70 -0.92 3.81
N ASN A 12 4.60 0.41 3.64
CA ASN A 12 5.66 1.33 4.08
C ASN A 12 5.78 1.43 5.62
N GLY A 13 4.81 0.92 6.38
CA GLY A 13 4.91 0.73 7.83
C GLY A 13 5.66 -0.54 8.24
N THR A 14 5.91 -1.46 7.30
CA THR A 14 6.68 -2.68 7.55
C THR A 14 8.17 -2.35 7.57
N ALA A 15 8.83 -2.50 8.72
CA ALA A 15 10.29 -2.44 8.81
C ALA A 15 10.94 -3.59 8.01
N THR A 16 12.21 -3.43 7.62
CA THR A 16 12.98 -4.51 6.98
C THR A 16 12.92 -5.77 7.83
N LEU A 17 12.47 -6.88 7.23
CA LEU A 17 12.30 -8.14 7.95
C LEU A 17 13.65 -8.71 8.39
N PRO A 18 13.73 -9.28 9.61
CA PRO A 18 14.93 -9.95 10.09
C PRO A 18 15.21 -11.24 9.31
N THR A 19 16.49 -11.59 9.19
CA THR A 19 16.96 -12.79 8.50
C THR A 19 17.29 -13.95 9.44
N ASP A 20 17.21 -13.73 10.75
CA ASP A 20 17.71 -14.63 11.81
C ASP A 20 16.63 -15.08 12.81
N HIS A 21 15.43 -14.48 12.78
CA HIS A 21 14.32 -14.88 13.62
C HIS A 21 12.98 -14.66 12.93
N ILE A 22 11.94 -15.28 13.48
CA ILE A 22 10.58 -15.17 12.95
C ILE A 22 9.94 -13.87 13.48
N GLN A 23 9.38 -13.09 12.56
CA GLN A 23 8.48 -11.98 12.84
C GLN A 23 7.08 -12.33 12.33
N SER A 24 6.07 -12.17 13.17
CA SER A 24 4.68 -12.43 12.78
C SER A 24 4.16 -11.35 11.82
N ALA A 25 3.11 -11.67 11.05
CA ALA A 25 2.48 -10.69 10.16
C ALA A 25 2.00 -9.45 10.92
N ALA A 26 1.48 -9.59 12.14
CA ALA A 26 1.05 -8.48 12.97
C ALA A 26 2.22 -7.57 13.38
N GLN A 27 3.37 -8.14 13.71
CA GLN A 27 4.59 -7.38 14.00
C GLN A 27 5.19 -6.75 12.75
N ALA A 28 4.92 -7.30 11.55
CA ALA A 28 5.34 -6.77 10.26
C ALA A 28 4.26 -5.85 9.62
N ASP A 29 3.42 -5.20 10.42
CA ASP A 29 2.36 -4.27 9.99
C ASP A 29 1.34 -4.88 8.98
N GLY A 30 1.10 -6.18 9.12
CA GLY A 30 0.20 -6.96 8.27
C GLY A 30 0.86 -7.56 7.03
N TYR A 31 2.19 -7.45 6.87
CA TYR A 31 2.91 -8.10 5.79
C TYR A 31 3.25 -9.56 6.13
N SER A 32 2.78 -10.48 5.28
CA SER A 32 3.35 -11.83 5.10
C SER A 32 2.92 -12.35 3.73
N ALA A 33 3.63 -13.34 3.17
CA ALA A 33 3.24 -13.94 1.90
C ALA A 33 1.80 -14.50 1.95
N ALA A 34 1.46 -15.19 3.04
CA ALA A 34 0.13 -15.78 3.24
C ALA A 34 -1.00 -14.73 3.37
N TRP A 35 -0.72 -13.55 3.91
CA TRP A 35 -1.72 -12.48 4.06
C TRP A 35 -1.86 -11.61 2.82
N THR A 36 -0.84 -11.55 1.97
CA THR A 36 -0.80 -10.63 0.83
C THR A 36 -1.05 -11.32 -0.50
N VAL A 37 -0.44 -12.48 -0.73
CA VAL A 37 -0.49 -13.24 -1.99
C VAL A 37 -0.76 -14.73 -1.79
N PRO A 38 -1.81 -15.12 -1.03
CA PRO A 38 -2.27 -16.51 -1.02
C PRO A 38 -2.74 -16.94 -2.42
N PHE A 39 -2.97 -18.24 -2.61
CA PHE A 39 -3.69 -18.69 -3.80
C PHE A 39 -5.06 -17.99 -3.89
N ALA A 40 -5.40 -17.49 -5.08
CA ALA A 40 -6.59 -16.67 -5.34
C ALA A 40 -6.64 -15.34 -4.55
N ALA A 41 -5.48 -14.78 -4.21
CA ALA A 41 -5.37 -13.44 -3.65
C ALA A 41 -6.09 -12.38 -4.50
N ARG A 42 -6.66 -11.38 -3.83
CA ARG A 42 -7.30 -10.23 -4.47
C ARG A 42 -6.96 -8.94 -3.75
N ALA A 43 -6.99 -7.85 -4.51
CA ALA A 43 -6.97 -6.50 -3.96
C ALA A 43 -8.06 -5.66 -4.58
N TYR A 44 -8.69 -4.81 -3.77
CA TYR A 44 -9.68 -3.84 -4.21
C TYR A 44 -9.13 -2.44 -3.98
N ILE A 45 -9.11 -1.64 -5.03
CA ILE A 45 -8.73 -0.22 -4.98
C ILE A 45 -9.99 0.56 -5.26
N GLU A 46 -10.63 1.03 -4.19
CA GLU A 46 -11.91 1.70 -4.24
C GLU A 46 -11.71 3.21 -4.39
N MET A 47 -12.58 3.84 -5.16
CA MET A 47 -12.79 5.28 -5.13
C MET A 47 -14.25 5.55 -4.76
N MET A 48 -14.47 6.32 -3.69
CA MET A 48 -15.80 6.55 -3.15
C MET A 48 -16.09 8.05 -2.97
N LYS A 49 -17.32 8.45 -3.25
CA LYS A 49 -17.84 9.76 -2.89
C LYS A 49 -18.62 9.61 -1.58
N CYS A 50 -18.29 10.41 -0.58
CA CYS A 50 -18.94 10.37 0.73
C CYS A 50 -19.62 11.71 1.02
N SER A 51 -20.73 11.68 1.76
CA SER A 51 -21.26 12.89 2.40
C SER A 51 -20.21 13.46 3.37
N GLY A 52 -20.00 14.78 3.36
CA GLY A 52 -18.99 15.44 4.18
C GLY A 52 -17.57 15.47 3.61
N SER A 53 -17.31 14.89 2.44
CA SER A 53 -16.04 15.08 1.71
C SER A 53 -16.28 15.72 0.35
N ALA A 54 -15.63 16.86 0.11
CA ALA A 54 -15.68 17.53 -1.20
C ALA A 54 -14.99 16.67 -2.29
N GLU A 55 -13.92 15.96 -1.94
CA GLU A 55 -13.15 15.12 -2.86
C GLU A 55 -13.49 13.63 -2.70
N PRO A 56 -13.45 12.82 -3.78
CA PRO A 56 -13.45 11.37 -3.64
C PRO A 56 -12.31 10.86 -2.74
N LEU A 57 -12.61 9.83 -1.96
CA LEU A 57 -11.66 9.14 -1.11
C LEU A 57 -11.24 7.83 -1.77
N VAL A 58 -9.98 7.46 -1.57
CA VAL A 58 -9.41 6.19 -2.01
C VAL A 58 -9.22 5.27 -0.80
N ARG A 59 -9.55 3.99 -0.96
CA ARG A 59 -9.31 2.94 0.03
C ARG A 59 -8.76 1.71 -0.66
N VAL A 60 -7.85 1.00 0.00
CA VAL A 60 -7.31 -0.26 -0.51
C VAL A 60 -7.61 -1.39 0.46
N LEU A 61 -8.10 -2.50 -0.09
CA LEU A 61 -8.26 -3.76 0.62
C LEU A 61 -7.34 -4.80 -0.02
N VAL A 62 -6.64 -5.56 0.80
CA VAL A 62 -5.85 -6.73 0.37
C VAL A 62 -6.39 -7.93 1.13
N ASN A 63 -6.96 -8.88 0.40
CA ASN A 63 -7.62 -10.06 0.97
C ASN A 63 -8.60 -9.67 2.09
N ASP A 64 -9.48 -8.73 1.78
CA ASP A 64 -10.57 -8.21 2.63
C ASP A 64 -10.12 -7.40 3.85
N ARG A 65 -8.82 -7.31 4.15
CA ARG A 65 -8.26 -6.38 5.14
C ARG A 65 -8.11 -4.99 4.55
N VAL A 66 -8.64 -3.96 5.23
CA VAL A 66 -8.31 -2.56 4.94
C VAL A 66 -6.84 -2.31 5.23
N VAL A 67 -6.08 -1.87 4.23
CA VAL A 67 -4.67 -1.52 4.37
C VAL A 67 -4.56 0.01 4.35
N PRO A 68 -4.17 0.65 5.48
CA PRO A 68 -4.04 2.11 5.52
C PRO A 68 -3.05 2.62 4.48
N LEU A 69 -3.40 3.73 3.83
CA LEU A 69 -2.55 4.35 2.81
C LEU A 69 -1.41 5.15 3.46
N HIS A 70 -0.21 5.08 2.88
CA HIS A 70 0.96 5.82 3.33
C HIS A 70 1.30 7.01 2.42
N GLY A 71 2.03 7.99 2.95
CA GLY A 71 2.45 9.18 2.20
C GLY A 71 1.34 10.21 1.96
N CYS A 72 0.14 9.94 2.49
CA CYS A 72 -1.00 10.85 2.50
C CYS A 72 -1.61 10.91 3.92
N ASN A 73 -2.45 11.92 4.18
CA ASN A 73 -3.13 12.08 5.47
C ASN A 73 -4.30 11.10 5.58
N ALA A 74 -3.99 9.82 5.81
CA ALA A 74 -5.00 8.77 5.92
C ALA A 74 -5.93 9.02 7.13
N ASP A 75 -7.23 8.88 6.92
CA ASP A 75 -8.21 8.98 8.00
C ASP A 75 -8.25 7.70 8.85
N LYS A 76 -9.06 7.73 9.93
CA LYS A 76 -9.22 6.59 10.85
C LYS A 76 -9.79 5.32 10.19
N LEU A 77 -10.29 5.42 8.96
CA LEU A 77 -10.81 4.31 8.16
C LEU A 77 -9.81 3.86 7.07
N GLY A 78 -8.57 4.35 7.11
CA GLY A 78 -7.50 3.98 6.18
C GLY A 78 -7.61 4.64 4.81
N ARG A 79 -8.36 5.74 4.68
CA ARG A 79 -8.66 6.37 3.39
C ARG A 79 -7.92 7.69 3.22
N CYS A 80 -7.54 8.02 1.99
CA CYS A 80 -6.99 9.33 1.65
C CYS A 80 -7.86 10.03 0.62
N ARG A 81 -7.79 11.37 0.59
CA ARG A 81 -8.28 12.11 -0.57
C ARG A 81 -7.55 11.64 -1.82
N ARG A 82 -8.26 11.53 -2.95
CA ARG A 82 -7.68 11.02 -4.21
C ARG A 82 -6.44 11.81 -4.63
N SER A 83 -6.47 13.13 -4.58
CA SER A 83 -5.35 14.01 -4.94
C SER A 83 -4.12 13.74 -4.06
N ASP A 84 -4.31 13.62 -2.74
CA ASP A 84 -3.26 13.31 -1.78
C ASP A 84 -2.68 11.91 -2.02
N PHE A 85 -3.53 10.91 -2.30
CA PHE A 85 -3.09 9.56 -2.66
C PHE A 85 -2.22 9.58 -3.92
N VAL A 86 -2.65 10.25 -5.00
CA VAL A 86 -1.84 10.35 -6.23
C VAL A 86 -0.53 11.11 -5.96
N LYS A 87 -0.56 12.16 -5.12
CA LYS A 87 0.64 12.90 -4.74
C LYS A 87 1.64 12.00 -3.98
N ALA A 88 1.15 11.17 -3.07
CA ALA A 88 1.94 10.23 -2.29
C ALA A 88 2.72 9.23 -3.16
N LEU A 89 2.14 8.81 -4.30
CA LEU A 89 2.78 7.93 -5.29
C LEU A 89 3.90 8.61 -6.09
N SER A 90 4.63 9.54 -5.50
CA SER A 90 5.72 10.29 -6.15
C SER A 90 6.83 9.38 -6.71
N PHE A 91 7.27 8.37 -5.95
CA PHE A 91 8.24 7.36 -6.40
C PHE A 91 7.78 6.66 -7.67
N ALA A 92 6.55 6.13 -7.68
CA ALA A 92 6.01 5.46 -8.87
C ALA A 92 5.84 6.43 -10.05
N ARG A 93 5.39 7.67 -9.79
CA ARG A 93 5.20 8.71 -10.82
C ARG A 93 6.51 9.19 -11.44
N SER A 94 7.62 9.17 -10.69
CA SER A 94 8.95 9.51 -11.22
C SER A 94 9.63 8.34 -11.96
N GLY A 95 8.99 7.17 -12.03
CA GLY A 95 9.57 5.96 -12.61
C GLY A 95 10.37 5.11 -11.62
N GLY A 96 10.39 5.44 -10.33
CA GLY A 96 11.19 4.77 -9.31
C GLY A 96 12.66 4.68 -9.68
N ASP A 97 13.32 3.59 -9.27
CA ASP A 97 14.71 3.31 -9.62
C ASP A 97 14.85 2.59 -10.96
N TRP A 98 13.87 2.70 -11.88
CA TRP A 98 13.86 1.96 -13.15
C TRP A 98 15.10 2.21 -14.02
N ALA A 99 15.71 3.40 -13.91
CA ALA A 99 16.95 3.71 -14.62
C ALA A 99 18.11 2.77 -14.24
N SER A 100 18.13 2.25 -13.01
CA SER A 100 19.19 1.35 -12.55
C SER A 100 19.15 -0.02 -13.24
N CYS A 101 18.03 -0.38 -13.88
CA CYS A 101 17.91 -1.63 -14.64
C CYS A 101 18.84 -1.68 -15.87
N TYR A 102 19.36 -0.53 -16.31
CA TYR A 102 20.18 -0.42 -17.52
C TYR A 102 21.63 0.02 -17.24
N THR A 103 21.95 0.37 -16.00
CA THR A 103 23.32 0.71 -15.57
C THR A 103 23.99 -0.55 -15.06
N SER A 104 24.98 -1.05 -15.82
CA SER A 104 25.87 -2.14 -15.40
C SER A 104 26.94 -1.66 -14.43
#